data_AF-A0A7Z2S804-F1
#
_entry.id   AF-A0A7Z2S804-F1
#
_cell.length_a   1.000
_cell.length_b   1.000
_cell.length_c   1.000
_cell.angle_alpha   90.00
_cell.angle_beta   90.00
_cell.angle_gamma   90.00
#
_symmetry.space_group_name_H-M   'P 1'
#
loop_
_entity.id
_entity.type
_entity.pdbx_description
1 polymer ?
#
loop_
_entity_poly.entity_id
_entity_poly.type
_entity_poly.pdbx_seq_one_letter_code
_entity_poly.pdbx_strand_id
1 'polypeptide(L)'
;MAARLADWAMAAKSGGGRVWMQINHPGRQTPIHVNPRPKAPSAVPVALPGKRFGAPVPLDEAEIAALIAGFATAAHAAADAGFDGVQIHAAHGYLLSQFLSPRANRRTDQYGGSLENRARMLIATVRAVRAALPGGQTVSVKLNSADFQKDGFAFEDSLRVAAWLADEGVDLLEISGGSYEQPRMMALDGLERPVEPIAGSTRAREAYFLDFARAMRSGRTPPLMVTGGFRTAAAMAGALADGIALIGIGRPMCADPLGPARLLAGSDEMLARIEDRLRIGPGIFGPASPLRMVKALNGFAVMSWYYQQIRRMGAGQMPDADQSVLGALIAEQRTDRALIGR
;
A
#
# COMPACT_ATOMS: atom_id res chain seq x y z
N MET A 1 7.03 8.37 22.34
CA MET A 1 7.02 7.91 20.92
C MET A 1 8.37 7.31 20.55
N ALA A 2 9.47 8.05 20.64
CA ALA A 2 10.82 7.58 20.26
C ALA A 2 11.20 6.20 20.83
N ALA A 3 11.04 5.98 22.14
CA ALA A 3 11.31 4.67 22.76
C ALA A 3 10.50 3.52 22.14
N ARG A 4 9.23 3.75 21.78
CA ARG A 4 8.39 2.73 21.14
C ARG A 4 8.83 2.42 19.70
N LEU A 5 9.28 3.45 18.96
CA LEU A 5 9.82 3.26 17.63
C LEU A 5 11.13 2.46 17.68
N ALA A 6 11.97 2.72 18.68
CA ALA A 6 13.19 1.96 18.92
C ALA A 6 12.90 0.49 19.26
N ASP A 7 11.91 0.22 20.11
CA ASP A 7 11.44 -1.14 20.41
C ASP A 7 11.01 -1.88 19.13
N TRP A 8 10.29 -1.19 18.22
CA TRP A 8 9.84 -1.77 16.94
C TRP A 8 11.01 -2.08 16.00
N ALA A 9 11.96 -1.14 15.86
CA ALA A 9 13.13 -1.35 15.02
C ALA A 9 13.96 -2.55 15.54
N MET A 10 14.20 -2.61 16.85
CA MET A 10 14.93 -3.70 17.49
C MET A 10 14.20 -5.05 17.28
N ALA A 11 12.90 -5.11 17.56
CA ALA A 11 12.11 -6.33 17.40
C ALA A 11 12.12 -6.83 15.94
N ALA A 12 11.90 -5.94 14.97
CA ALA A 12 11.88 -6.30 13.56
C ALA A 12 13.24 -6.82 13.05
N LYS A 13 14.35 -6.36 13.64
CA LYS A 13 15.72 -6.75 13.29
C LYS A 13 16.25 -7.95 14.06
N SER A 14 15.50 -8.47 15.04
CA SER A 14 15.93 -9.57 15.93
C SER A 14 16.34 -10.86 15.22
N GLY A 15 15.83 -11.10 14.01
CA GLY A 15 16.21 -12.22 13.16
C GLY A 15 17.31 -11.91 12.14
N GLY A 16 18.03 -10.80 12.28
CA GLY A 16 19.10 -10.38 11.35
C GLY A 16 18.62 -9.67 10.08
N GLY A 17 17.31 -9.42 9.97
CA GLY A 17 16.73 -8.67 8.85
C GLY A 17 16.98 -7.17 8.91
N ARG A 18 16.61 -6.48 7.83
CA ARG A 18 16.54 -5.01 7.76
C ARG A 18 15.08 -4.57 7.90
N VAL A 19 14.86 -3.41 8.51
CA VAL A 19 13.50 -2.84 8.67
C VAL A 19 13.43 -1.43 8.15
N TRP A 20 12.46 -1.17 7.26
CA TRP A 20 12.19 0.17 6.73
C TRP A 20 10.81 0.65 7.16
N MET A 21 10.70 1.89 7.60
CA MET A 21 9.41 2.49 7.96
C MET A 21 8.71 3.04 6.73
N GLN A 22 7.50 2.58 6.43
CA GLN A 22 6.67 3.23 5.42
C GLN A 22 6.01 4.49 6.00
N ILE A 23 6.25 5.64 5.39
CA ILE A 23 5.68 6.94 5.78
C ILE A 23 4.53 7.26 4.81
N ASN A 24 3.35 7.54 5.36
CA ASN A 24 2.14 7.78 4.60
C ASN A 24 1.34 8.96 5.16
N HIS A 25 0.59 9.62 4.28
CA HIS A 25 -0.44 10.59 4.65
C HIS A 25 -1.77 10.25 3.93
N PRO A 26 -2.88 10.05 4.67
CA PRO A 26 -4.11 9.52 4.08
C PRO A 26 -4.82 10.48 3.11
N GLY A 27 -4.62 11.79 3.25
CA GLY A 27 -5.24 12.80 2.41
C GLY A 27 -6.77 12.70 2.42
N ARG A 28 -7.42 12.76 1.25
CA ARG A 28 -8.89 12.60 1.14
C ARG A 28 -9.44 11.23 1.60
N GLN A 29 -8.58 10.22 1.80
CA GLN A 29 -8.96 8.90 2.33
C GLN A 29 -8.89 8.83 3.86
N THR A 30 -8.83 9.97 4.55
CA THR A 30 -8.90 10.01 6.02
C THR A 30 -10.33 9.68 6.48
N PRO A 31 -10.51 8.70 7.38
CA PRO A 31 -11.83 8.37 7.92
C PRO A 31 -12.49 9.57 8.58
N ILE A 32 -13.80 9.72 8.39
CA ILE A 32 -14.55 10.90 8.87
C ILE A 32 -14.46 11.10 10.39
N HIS A 33 -14.33 10.02 11.16
CA HIS A 33 -14.19 10.05 12.62
C HIS A 33 -12.78 10.44 13.09
N VAL A 34 -11.77 10.33 12.22
CA VAL A 34 -10.40 10.80 12.51
C VAL A 34 -10.28 12.28 12.18
N ASN A 35 -10.75 12.68 11.00
CA ASN A 35 -10.82 14.08 10.61
C ASN A 35 -11.99 14.28 9.63
N PRO A 36 -13.01 15.09 9.98
CA PRO A 36 -14.14 15.35 9.09
C PRO A 36 -13.80 16.29 7.94
N ARG A 37 -12.67 17.00 8.00
CA ARG A 37 -12.20 17.99 7.02
C ARG A 37 -10.71 17.77 6.67
N PRO A 38 -10.34 16.59 6.14
CA PRO A 38 -8.95 16.28 5.86
C PRO A 38 -8.38 17.13 4.72
N LYS A 39 -7.07 17.31 4.71
CA LYS A 39 -6.38 18.02 3.65
C LYS A 39 -6.14 17.14 2.42
N ALA A 40 -6.19 17.72 1.23
CA ALA A 40 -6.03 17.05 -0.06
C ALA A 40 -5.58 18.05 -1.15
N PRO A 41 -5.13 17.62 -2.35
CA PRO A 41 -4.80 18.54 -3.43
C PRO A 41 -6.01 19.37 -3.91
N SER A 42 -7.22 18.82 -3.85
CA SER A 42 -8.45 19.49 -4.27
C SER A 42 -9.65 19.02 -3.45
N ALA A 43 -10.76 19.77 -3.49
CA ALA A 43 -12.02 19.45 -2.80
C ALA A 43 -12.81 18.33 -3.51
N VAL A 44 -12.15 17.23 -3.84
CA VAL A 44 -12.75 16.08 -4.56
C VAL A 44 -12.91 14.92 -3.58
N PRO A 45 -14.14 14.60 -3.13
CA PRO A 45 -14.38 13.51 -2.20
C PRO A 45 -14.04 12.15 -2.82
N VAL A 46 -13.81 11.15 -1.97
CA VAL A 46 -13.69 9.75 -2.39
C VAL A 46 -15.08 9.26 -2.81
N ALA A 47 -15.21 8.72 -4.03
CA ALA A 47 -16.48 8.22 -4.57
C ALA A 47 -16.82 6.81 -4.04
N LEU A 48 -17.00 6.70 -2.71
CA LEU A 48 -17.45 5.47 -2.06
C LEU A 48 -18.81 5.66 -1.34
N PRO A 49 -19.72 4.68 -1.38
CA PRO A 49 -20.99 4.68 -0.67
C PRO A 49 -20.80 4.83 0.84
N GLY A 50 -21.72 5.56 1.48
CA GLY A 50 -21.80 5.64 2.94
C GLY A 50 -20.91 6.70 3.61
N LYS A 51 -20.36 7.68 2.86
CA LYS A 51 -19.65 8.87 3.38
C LYS A 51 -18.66 8.55 4.52
N ARG A 52 -17.83 7.52 4.33
CA ARG A 52 -16.90 7.02 5.37
C ARG A 52 -15.67 7.90 5.57
N PHE A 53 -15.40 8.82 4.63
CA PHE A 53 -14.24 9.71 4.63
C PHE A 53 -14.67 11.16 4.83
N GLY A 54 -13.80 11.96 5.44
CA GLY A 54 -14.06 13.38 5.64
C GLY A 54 -14.14 14.16 4.32
N ALA A 55 -14.78 15.33 4.35
CA ALA A 55 -14.91 16.22 3.20
C ALA A 55 -13.59 16.97 2.96
N PRO A 56 -12.85 16.69 1.87
CA PRO A 56 -11.51 17.19 1.70
C PRO A 56 -11.47 18.71 1.51
N VAL A 57 -10.46 19.34 2.12
CA VAL A 57 -10.15 20.76 1.97
C VAL A 57 -8.86 20.88 1.16
N PRO A 58 -8.82 21.72 0.10
CA PRO A 58 -7.60 21.95 -0.67
C PRO A 58 -6.47 22.46 0.22
N LEU A 59 -5.28 21.92 0.01
CA LEU A 59 -4.04 22.44 0.58
C LEU A 59 -3.65 23.76 -0.08
N ASP A 60 -3.16 24.72 0.69
CA ASP A 60 -2.40 25.84 0.14
C ASP A 60 -0.90 25.49 0.00
N GLU A 61 -0.10 26.38 -0.59
CA GLU A 61 1.32 26.13 -0.83
C GLU A 61 2.14 26.01 0.47
N ALA A 62 1.81 26.79 1.50
CA ALA A 62 2.49 26.74 2.79
C ALA A 62 2.22 25.40 3.49
N GLU A 63 1.00 24.89 3.41
CA GLU A 63 0.62 23.59 3.93
C GLU A 63 1.28 22.44 3.15
N ILE A 64 1.45 22.57 1.82
CA ILE A 64 2.21 21.60 1.02
C ILE A 64 3.66 21.56 1.49
N ALA A 65 4.30 22.73 1.67
CA ALA A 65 5.67 22.83 2.17
C ALA A 65 5.81 22.24 3.59
N ALA A 66 4.85 22.52 4.48
CA ALA A 66 4.82 21.96 5.83
C ALA A 66 4.68 20.43 5.82
N LEU A 67 3.87 19.87 4.91
CA LEU A 67 3.74 18.42 4.77
C LEU A 67 5.03 17.77 4.25
N ILE A 68 5.69 18.38 3.27
CA ILE A 68 7.01 17.93 2.79
C ILE A 68 8.02 17.87 3.95
N ALA A 69 8.07 18.92 4.77
CA ALA A 69 8.91 18.96 5.97
C ALA A 69 8.48 17.91 7.01
N GLY A 70 7.18 17.62 7.12
CA GLY A 70 6.63 16.56 7.97
C GLY A 70 7.10 15.16 7.57
N PHE A 71 7.16 14.85 6.27
CA PHE A 71 7.73 13.60 5.77
C PHE A 71 9.22 13.48 6.13
N ALA A 72 10.00 14.56 5.95
CA ALA A 72 11.40 14.61 6.33
C ALA A 72 11.59 14.41 7.86
N THR A 73 10.76 15.05 8.66
CA THR A 73 10.75 14.89 10.13
C THR A 73 10.44 13.45 10.54
N ALA A 74 9.44 12.82 9.92
CA ALA A 74 9.11 11.42 10.18
C ALA A 74 10.25 10.48 9.78
N ALA A 75 10.93 10.75 8.67
CA ALA A 75 12.09 9.97 8.23
C ALA A 75 13.27 10.10 9.20
N HIS A 76 13.55 11.32 9.67
CA HIS A 76 14.57 11.55 10.68
C HIS A 76 14.25 10.82 11.99
N ALA A 77 13.00 10.86 12.45
CA ALA A 77 12.58 10.12 13.64
C ALA A 77 12.70 8.60 13.48
N ALA A 78 12.48 8.06 12.27
CA ALA A 78 12.71 6.65 11.98
C ALA A 78 14.22 6.30 12.02
N ALA A 79 15.07 7.15 11.45
CA ALA A 79 16.51 7.01 11.53
C ALA A 79 17.01 6.98 12.98
N ASP A 80 16.61 7.95 13.79
CA ASP A 80 17.00 8.04 15.21
C ASP A 80 16.53 6.82 16.03
N ALA A 81 15.41 6.22 15.63
CA ALA A 81 14.89 5.01 16.25
C ALA A 81 15.59 3.71 15.79
N GLY A 82 16.52 3.78 14.82
CA GLY A 82 17.32 2.63 14.38
C GLY A 82 16.73 1.82 13.23
N PHE A 83 15.74 2.37 12.51
CA PHE A 83 15.29 1.81 11.22
C PHE A 83 16.41 1.93 10.19
N ASP A 84 16.52 0.95 9.28
CA ASP A 84 17.58 0.92 8.26
C ASP A 84 17.27 1.79 7.04
N GLY A 85 16.05 2.35 6.98
CA GLY A 85 15.58 3.18 5.89
C GLY A 85 14.09 3.49 6.00
N VAL A 86 13.57 4.15 4.97
CA VAL A 86 12.16 4.54 4.89
C VAL A 86 11.61 4.27 3.50
N GLN A 87 10.30 4.05 3.42
CA GLN A 87 9.56 4.00 2.17
C GLN A 87 8.51 5.11 2.13
N ILE A 88 8.59 5.98 1.12
CA ILE A 88 7.59 7.04 0.89
C ILE A 88 6.39 6.44 0.15
N HIS A 89 5.20 6.53 0.73
CA HIS A 89 4.00 5.97 0.12
C HIS A 89 3.33 6.94 -0.87
N ALA A 90 3.49 6.67 -2.17
CA ALA A 90 2.90 7.44 -3.28
C ALA A 90 1.97 6.59 -4.16
N ALA A 91 1.18 5.72 -3.52
CA ALA A 91 0.29 4.77 -4.18
C ALA A 91 -1.08 4.69 -3.48
N HIS A 92 -2.00 3.91 -4.04
CA HIS A 92 -3.29 3.56 -3.44
C HIS A 92 -4.26 4.72 -3.17
N GLY A 93 -4.11 5.84 -3.88
CA GLY A 93 -4.96 7.01 -3.70
C GLY A 93 -4.73 7.76 -2.38
N TYR A 94 -3.59 7.54 -1.70
CA TYR A 94 -3.14 8.39 -0.58
C TYR A 94 -2.52 9.70 -1.07
N LEU A 95 -2.14 10.61 -0.17
CA LEU A 95 -1.91 12.02 -0.51
C LEU A 95 -0.99 12.23 -1.72
N LEU A 96 0.19 11.62 -1.75
CA LEU A 96 1.13 11.80 -2.87
C LEU A 96 0.58 11.19 -4.17
N SER A 97 -0.13 10.06 -4.09
CA SER A 97 -0.88 9.50 -5.23
C SER A 97 -2.05 10.39 -5.66
N GLN A 98 -2.69 11.11 -4.75
CA GLN A 98 -3.75 12.08 -5.07
C GLN A 98 -3.20 13.25 -5.88
N PHE A 99 -1.99 13.75 -5.55
CA PHE A 99 -1.33 14.78 -6.36
C PHE A 99 -0.98 14.28 -7.76
N LEU A 100 -0.54 13.03 -7.87
CA LEU A 100 -0.26 12.39 -9.15
C LEU A 100 -1.53 12.14 -9.98
N SER A 101 -2.69 11.87 -9.39
CA SER A 101 -3.89 11.52 -10.17
C SER A 101 -4.67 12.76 -10.62
N PRO A 102 -4.88 12.98 -11.94
CA PRO A 102 -5.68 14.11 -12.42
C PRO A 102 -7.17 14.03 -12.02
N ARG A 103 -7.64 12.86 -11.56
CA ARG A 103 -8.99 12.72 -10.97
C ARG A 103 -9.11 13.42 -9.62
N ALA A 104 -8.07 13.32 -8.79
CA ALA A 104 -8.05 13.84 -7.43
C ALA A 104 -7.42 15.23 -7.34
N ASN A 105 -6.49 15.55 -8.24
CA ASN A 105 -5.81 16.83 -8.33
C ASN A 105 -6.31 17.65 -9.52
N ARG A 106 -7.17 18.63 -9.23
CA ARG A 106 -7.76 19.58 -10.20
C ARG A 106 -7.19 20.99 -10.04
N ARG A 107 -5.99 21.11 -9.46
CA ARG A 107 -5.33 22.39 -9.24
C ARG A 107 -4.91 23.02 -10.58
N THR A 108 -4.86 24.34 -10.59
CA THR A 108 -4.39 25.15 -11.73
C THR A 108 -3.09 25.89 -11.41
N ASP A 109 -2.51 25.67 -10.23
CA ASP A 109 -1.23 26.21 -9.82
C ASP A 109 -0.07 25.28 -10.20
N GLN A 110 1.13 25.56 -9.68
CA GLN A 110 2.35 24.79 -9.94
C GLN A 110 2.31 23.33 -9.43
N TYR A 111 1.25 22.91 -8.73
CA TYR A 111 1.07 21.54 -8.25
C TYR A 111 -0.02 20.77 -9.01
N GLY A 112 -0.63 21.34 -10.07
CA GLY A 112 -1.63 20.66 -10.90
C GLY A 112 -1.44 20.86 -12.41
N GLY A 113 -2.32 20.23 -13.19
CA GLY A 113 -2.26 20.23 -14.65
C GLY A 113 -1.25 19.22 -15.19
N SER A 114 -0.09 19.69 -15.65
CA SER A 114 0.92 18.84 -16.28
C SER A 114 1.45 17.77 -15.31
N LEU A 115 2.02 16.68 -15.86
CA LEU A 115 2.58 15.60 -15.04
C LEU A 115 3.72 16.12 -14.13
N GLU A 116 4.55 17.03 -14.64
CA GLU A 116 5.65 17.65 -13.91
C GLU A 116 5.14 18.39 -12.67
N ASN A 117 4.06 19.17 -12.82
CA ASN A 117 3.43 19.86 -11.70
C ASN A 117 2.77 18.89 -10.71
N ARG A 118 2.04 17.88 -11.22
CA ARG A 118 1.43 16.83 -10.40
C ARG A 118 2.47 16.04 -9.58
N ALA A 119 3.64 15.78 -10.15
CA ALA A 119 4.74 15.05 -9.50
C ALA A 119 5.59 15.93 -8.57
N ARG A 120 5.49 17.27 -8.66
CA ARG A 120 6.33 18.23 -7.91
C ARG A 120 6.37 17.95 -6.41
N MET A 121 5.23 17.67 -5.79
CA MET A 121 5.17 17.38 -4.36
C MET A 121 5.92 16.08 -4.01
N LEU A 122 5.79 15.01 -4.81
CA LEU A 122 6.49 13.76 -4.59
C LEU A 122 8.01 13.94 -4.70
N ILE A 123 8.48 14.59 -5.77
CA ILE A 123 9.91 14.83 -5.99
C ILE A 123 10.50 15.70 -4.87
N ALA A 124 9.79 16.76 -4.46
CA ALA A 124 10.21 17.59 -3.34
C ALA A 124 10.25 16.80 -2.01
N THR A 125 9.30 15.88 -1.81
CA THR A 125 9.28 14.99 -0.63
C THR A 125 10.48 14.06 -0.61
N VAL A 126 10.82 13.42 -1.74
CA VAL A 126 11.99 12.54 -1.84
C VAL A 126 13.26 13.30 -1.52
N ARG A 127 13.45 14.49 -2.10
CA ARG A 127 14.61 15.36 -1.82
C ARG A 127 14.71 15.73 -0.34
N ALA A 128 13.60 16.15 0.27
CA ALA A 128 13.57 16.55 1.68
C ALA A 128 13.87 15.36 2.62
N VAL A 129 13.29 14.19 2.34
CA VAL A 129 13.56 12.95 3.10
C VAL A 129 15.02 12.54 2.94
N ARG A 130 15.57 12.53 1.73
CA ARG A 130 16.98 12.20 1.47
C ARG A 130 17.92 13.13 2.22
N ALA A 131 17.63 14.43 2.25
CA ALA A 131 18.44 15.43 2.95
C ALA A 131 18.38 15.29 4.48
N ALA A 132 17.27 14.79 5.03
CA ALA A 132 17.08 14.62 6.48
C ALA A 132 17.70 13.32 7.03
N LEU A 133 18.03 12.36 6.17
CA LEU A 133 18.60 11.08 6.56
C LEU A 133 20.13 11.14 6.58
N PRO A 134 20.78 10.60 7.63
CA PRO A 134 22.22 10.32 7.63
C PRO A 134 22.66 9.55 6.37
N GLY A 135 23.86 9.89 5.86
CA GLY A 135 24.41 9.26 4.66
C GLY A 135 24.42 7.73 4.75
N GLY A 136 23.84 7.05 3.76
CA GLY A 136 23.80 5.59 3.65
C GLY A 136 22.47 4.93 4.04
N GLN A 137 21.49 5.67 4.57
CA GLN A 137 20.15 5.10 4.79
C GLN A 137 19.33 4.99 3.51
N THR A 138 18.54 3.92 3.43
CA THR A 138 17.74 3.63 2.24
C THR A 138 16.48 4.51 2.16
N VAL A 139 16.23 5.08 0.99
CA VAL A 139 14.95 5.71 0.62
C VAL A 139 14.32 4.93 -0.51
N SER A 140 13.18 4.31 -0.21
CA SER A 140 12.31 3.65 -1.17
C SER A 140 11.08 4.50 -1.48
N VAL A 141 10.46 4.29 -2.63
CA VAL A 141 9.14 4.84 -2.97
C VAL A 141 8.21 3.71 -3.37
N LYS A 142 6.96 3.76 -2.92
CA LYS A 142 5.88 2.91 -3.44
C LYS A 142 4.99 3.69 -4.38
N LEU A 143 4.91 3.26 -5.65
CA LEU A 143 4.21 3.96 -6.73
C LEU A 143 3.14 3.05 -7.36
N ASN A 144 2.01 3.63 -7.77
CA ASN A 144 1.03 2.92 -8.60
C ASN A 144 1.60 2.74 -10.01
N SER A 145 1.49 1.55 -10.61
CA SER A 145 1.70 1.36 -12.05
C SER A 145 0.63 2.06 -12.87
N ALA A 146 -0.61 2.09 -12.36
CA ALA A 146 -1.71 2.90 -12.85
C ALA A 146 -2.81 2.98 -11.79
N ASP A 147 -3.73 3.93 -11.95
CA ASP A 147 -4.97 3.98 -11.17
C ASP A 147 -6.06 3.02 -11.69
N PHE A 148 -5.91 2.51 -12.92
CA PHE A 148 -6.88 1.67 -13.66
C PHE A 148 -8.26 2.32 -13.89
N GLN A 149 -8.29 3.62 -13.67
CA GLN A 149 -9.43 4.49 -13.84
C GLN A 149 -9.31 5.26 -15.14
N LYS A 150 -10.42 5.43 -15.86
CA LYS A 150 -10.48 6.39 -16.97
C LYS A 150 -10.07 7.76 -16.44
N ASP A 151 -9.19 8.44 -17.19
CA ASP A 151 -8.64 9.76 -16.86
C ASP A 151 -7.89 9.80 -15.51
N GLY A 152 -7.37 8.66 -15.03
CA GLY A 152 -6.53 8.53 -13.83
C GLY A 152 -5.03 8.61 -14.12
N PHE A 153 -4.20 8.27 -13.13
CA PHE A 153 -2.76 8.11 -13.32
C PHE A 153 -2.48 6.95 -14.28
N ALA A 154 -1.90 7.28 -15.45
CA ALA A 154 -1.66 6.34 -16.53
C ALA A 154 -0.33 5.58 -16.35
N PHE A 155 -0.20 4.46 -17.07
CA PHE A 155 1.03 3.67 -17.04
C PHE A 155 2.23 4.45 -17.61
N GLU A 156 2.01 5.19 -18.69
CA GLU A 156 3.04 6.03 -19.33
C GLU A 156 3.51 7.16 -18.40
N ASP A 157 2.59 7.74 -17.63
CA ASP A 157 2.92 8.71 -16.58
C ASP A 157 3.81 8.06 -15.51
N SER A 158 3.50 6.81 -15.12
CA SER A 158 4.29 6.08 -14.11
C SER A 158 5.72 5.81 -14.56
N LEU A 159 5.97 5.57 -15.86
CA LEU A 159 7.32 5.41 -16.42
C LEU A 159 8.14 6.70 -16.29
N ARG A 160 7.53 7.84 -16.60
CA ARG A 160 8.20 9.15 -16.49
C ARG A 160 8.50 9.50 -15.04
N VAL A 161 7.56 9.25 -14.13
CA VAL A 161 7.77 9.46 -12.68
C VAL A 161 8.84 8.52 -12.15
N ALA A 162 8.87 7.25 -12.56
CA ALA A 162 9.91 6.31 -12.16
C ALA A 162 11.31 6.76 -12.62
N ALA A 163 11.43 7.32 -13.83
CA ALA A 163 12.68 7.90 -14.31
C ALA A 163 13.13 9.11 -13.48
N TRP A 164 12.22 10.03 -13.14
CA TRP A 164 12.55 11.13 -12.24
C TRP A 164 12.95 10.66 -10.85
N LEU A 165 12.29 9.64 -10.31
CA LEU A 165 12.69 9.03 -9.04
C LEU A 165 14.08 8.37 -9.09
N ALA A 166 14.47 7.81 -10.24
CA ALA A 166 15.84 7.33 -10.45
C ALA A 166 16.85 8.49 -10.42
N ASP A 167 16.52 9.62 -11.07
CA ASP A 167 17.38 10.80 -11.10
C ASP A 167 17.53 11.44 -9.70
N GLU A 168 16.53 11.29 -8.81
CA GLU A 168 16.60 11.68 -7.39
C GLU A 168 17.36 10.67 -6.50
N GLY A 169 17.86 9.57 -7.08
CA GLY A 169 18.61 8.55 -6.36
C GLY A 169 17.76 7.73 -5.39
N VAL A 170 16.51 7.40 -5.73
CA VAL A 170 15.71 6.40 -4.99
C VAL A 170 16.39 5.03 -5.08
N ASP A 171 16.52 4.33 -3.95
CA ASP A 171 17.27 3.06 -3.87
C ASP A 171 16.42 1.84 -4.27
N LEU A 172 15.10 1.93 -4.09
CA LEU A 172 14.16 0.86 -4.44
C LEU A 172 12.79 1.44 -4.77
N LEU A 173 12.22 1.06 -5.90
CA LEU A 173 10.87 1.44 -6.32
C LEU A 173 9.94 0.22 -6.21
N GLU A 174 8.99 0.26 -5.27
CA GLU A 174 7.94 -0.75 -5.18
C GLU A 174 6.76 -0.39 -6.09
N ILE A 175 6.43 -1.29 -7.02
CA ILE A 175 5.29 -1.14 -7.91
C ILE A 175 4.06 -1.82 -7.31
N SER A 176 2.97 -1.06 -7.23
CA SER A 176 1.65 -1.52 -6.83
C SER A 176 0.60 -1.00 -7.83
N GLY A 177 -0.69 -1.00 -7.47
CA GLY A 177 -1.70 -0.33 -8.31
C GLY A 177 -3.09 -0.27 -7.69
N GLY A 178 -3.94 0.59 -8.27
CA GLY A 178 -5.31 0.83 -7.85
C GLY A 178 -5.47 1.84 -6.70
N SER A 179 -6.68 1.93 -6.15
CA SER A 179 -7.09 2.84 -5.06
C SER A 179 -8.26 2.24 -4.28
N TYR A 180 -8.83 2.90 -3.27
CA TYR A 180 -10.08 2.41 -2.66
C TYR A 180 -11.28 2.44 -3.63
N GLU A 181 -11.26 3.34 -4.63
CA GLU A 181 -12.29 3.44 -5.67
C GLU A 181 -12.14 2.31 -6.71
N GLN A 182 -10.91 1.83 -6.90
CA GLN A 182 -10.59 0.61 -7.66
C GLN A 182 -9.63 -0.29 -6.87
N PRO A 183 -10.14 -1.10 -5.93
CA PRO A 183 -9.34 -1.82 -4.94
C PRO A 183 -8.70 -3.08 -5.53
N ARG A 184 -7.84 -2.90 -6.56
CA ARG A 184 -6.97 -3.95 -7.10
C ARG A 184 -6.16 -4.62 -6.00
N MET A 185 -5.72 -3.87 -4.99
CA MET A 185 -5.05 -4.40 -3.79
C MET A 185 -5.90 -5.42 -3.01
N MET A 186 -7.23 -5.30 -3.03
CA MET A 186 -8.16 -6.18 -2.33
C MET A 186 -8.67 -7.34 -3.21
N ALA A 187 -8.26 -7.41 -4.49
CA ALA A 187 -8.79 -8.35 -5.48
C ALA A 187 -10.33 -8.33 -5.58
N LEU A 188 -10.93 -7.14 -5.37
CA LEU A 188 -12.36 -6.91 -5.50
C LEU A 188 -12.64 -6.10 -6.76
N ASP A 189 -13.74 -6.41 -7.45
CA ASP A 189 -14.30 -5.49 -8.44
C ASP A 189 -14.63 -4.18 -7.72
N GLY A 190 -14.06 -3.07 -8.20
CA GLY A 190 -14.43 -1.74 -7.74
C GLY A 190 -15.89 -1.39 -8.05
N LEU A 191 -16.31 -0.21 -7.62
CA LEU A 191 -17.65 0.28 -7.97
C LEU A 191 -17.72 0.76 -9.42
N GLU A 192 -16.60 1.21 -9.97
CA GLU A 192 -16.43 1.50 -11.38
C GLU A 192 -16.01 0.22 -12.11
N ARG A 193 -16.56 0.00 -13.31
CA ARG A 193 -16.08 -1.05 -14.20
C ARG A 193 -14.60 -0.76 -14.50
N PRO A 194 -13.67 -1.69 -14.17
CA PRO A 194 -12.27 -1.45 -14.45
C PRO A 194 -12.05 -1.41 -15.96
N VAL A 195 -11.08 -0.61 -16.40
CA VAL A 195 -10.71 -0.51 -17.83
C VAL A 195 -10.10 -1.83 -18.33
N GLU A 196 -9.49 -2.59 -17.42
CA GLU A 196 -8.97 -3.93 -17.67
C GLU A 196 -9.64 -4.97 -16.74
N PRO A 197 -9.83 -6.23 -17.16
CA PRO A 197 -10.33 -7.29 -16.29
C PRO A 197 -9.37 -7.59 -15.12
N ILE A 198 -9.92 -8.07 -14.00
CA ILE A 198 -9.13 -8.58 -12.86
C ILE A 198 -8.71 -10.02 -13.18
N ALA A 199 -7.41 -10.31 -13.06
CA ALA A 199 -6.87 -11.64 -13.32
C ALA A 199 -7.49 -12.71 -12.39
N GLY A 200 -8.15 -13.70 -12.99
CA GLY A 200 -8.93 -14.73 -12.29
C GLY A 200 -8.10 -15.78 -11.56
N SER A 201 -6.89 -16.09 -12.04
CA SER A 201 -6.01 -17.15 -11.47
C SER A 201 -4.74 -16.57 -10.83
N THR A 202 -4.14 -17.32 -9.90
CA THR A 202 -2.88 -16.96 -9.23
C THR A 202 -1.75 -16.68 -10.21
N ARG A 203 -1.56 -17.56 -11.20
CA ARG A 203 -0.57 -17.37 -12.27
C ARG A 203 -0.80 -16.08 -13.04
N ALA A 204 -2.06 -15.76 -13.36
CA ALA A 204 -2.39 -14.53 -14.08
C ALA A 204 -2.16 -13.27 -13.22
N ARG A 205 -2.29 -13.35 -11.89
CA ARG A 205 -1.95 -12.25 -10.97
C ARG A 205 -0.46 -12.06 -10.78
N GLU A 206 0.29 -13.17 -10.66
CA GLU A 206 1.76 -13.17 -10.60
C GLU A 206 2.34 -12.56 -11.89
N ALA A 207 1.78 -12.92 -13.06
CA ALA A 207 2.17 -12.35 -14.35
C ALA A 207 1.83 -10.87 -14.49
N TYR A 208 0.69 -10.41 -13.97
CA TYR A 208 0.20 -9.04 -14.18
C TYR A 208 1.18 -7.94 -13.73
N PHE A 209 1.64 -7.99 -12.47
CA PHE A 209 2.60 -6.99 -11.99
C PHE A 209 4.01 -7.21 -12.53
N LEU A 210 4.35 -8.45 -12.92
CA LEU A 210 5.61 -8.76 -13.55
C LEU A 210 5.72 -8.14 -14.95
N ASP A 211 4.64 -8.16 -15.73
CA ASP A 211 4.63 -7.54 -17.07
C ASP A 211 4.79 -6.02 -17.00
N PHE A 212 4.15 -5.36 -16.02
CA PHE A 212 4.39 -3.95 -15.75
C PHE A 212 5.84 -3.69 -15.35
N ALA A 213 6.39 -4.49 -14.44
CA ALA A 213 7.76 -4.32 -14.01
C ALA A 213 8.76 -4.53 -15.16
N ARG A 214 8.52 -5.52 -16.03
CA ARG A 214 9.32 -5.74 -17.26
C ARG A 214 9.26 -4.52 -18.19
N ALA A 215 8.08 -3.94 -18.39
CA ALA A 215 7.94 -2.73 -19.19
C ALA A 215 8.67 -1.53 -18.56
N MET A 216 8.58 -1.36 -17.23
CA MET A 216 9.31 -0.31 -16.51
C MET A 216 10.83 -0.46 -16.61
N ARG A 217 11.35 -1.71 -16.59
CA ARG A 217 12.77 -1.99 -16.75
C ARG A 217 13.34 -1.59 -18.11
N SER A 218 12.51 -1.44 -19.14
CA SER A 218 12.99 -0.93 -20.44
C SER A 218 13.42 0.54 -20.38
N GLY A 219 12.97 1.27 -19.36
CA GLY A 219 13.34 2.66 -19.09
C GLY A 219 14.34 2.81 -17.95
N ARG A 220 14.73 4.06 -17.68
CA ARG A 220 15.52 4.41 -16.50
C ARG A 220 14.64 4.27 -15.25
N THR A 221 14.97 3.36 -14.35
CA THR A 221 14.22 3.13 -13.11
C THR A 221 15.16 2.75 -11.97
N PRO A 222 14.79 3.03 -10.70
CA PRO A 222 15.43 2.39 -9.56
C PRO A 222 15.29 0.87 -9.62
N PRO A 223 16.09 0.11 -8.86
CA PRO A 223 15.83 -1.31 -8.62
C PRO A 223 14.36 -1.54 -8.24
N LEU A 224 13.69 -2.47 -8.92
CA LEU A 224 12.25 -2.68 -8.75
C LEU A 224 11.96 -3.72 -7.68
N MET A 225 10.97 -3.41 -6.84
CA MET A 225 10.27 -4.37 -6.01
C MET A 225 8.87 -4.60 -6.58
N VAL A 226 8.45 -5.86 -6.64
CA VAL A 226 7.10 -6.24 -7.07
C VAL A 226 6.35 -6.91 -5.95
N THR A 227 5.11 -6.49 -5.74
CA THR A 227 4.22 -7.07 -4.74
C THR A 227 2.92 -7.46 -5.40
N GLY A 228 2.32 -8.57 -4.96
CA GLY A 228 0.98 -8.95 -5.35
C GLY A 228 0.88 -10.36 -5.93
N GLY A 229 0.29 -11.27 -5.16
CA GLY A 229 -0.10 -12.59 -5.67
C GLY A 229 0.97 -13.66 -5.66
N PHE A 230 2.25 -13.32 -5.45
CA PHE A 230 3.34 -14.31 -5.33
C PHE A 230 3.05 -15.35 -4.25
N ARG A 231 3.07 -16.62 -4.64
CA ARG A 231 2.86 -17.77 -3.73
C ARG A 231 3.94 -18.82 -3.84
N THR A 232 4.46 -19.08 -5.04
CA THR A 232 5.36 -20.21 -5.29
C THR A 232 6.81 -19.77 -5.35
N ALA A 233 7.73 -20.61 -4.85
CA ALA A 233 9.17 -20.36 -4.95
C ALA A 233 9.61 -20.18 -6.41
N ALA A 234 9.05 -21.00 -7.33
CA ALA A 234 9.35 -20.93 -8.75
C ALA A 234 8.97 -19.57 -9.38
N ALA A 235 7.77 -19.03 -9.07
CA ALA A 235 7.37 -17.72 -9.59
C ALA A 235 8.24 -16.58 -9.04
N MET A 236 8.61 -16.64 -7.76
CA MET A 236 9.51 -15.66 -7.14
C MET A 236 10.91 -15.73 -7.74
N ALA A 237 11.47 -16.92 -7.88
CA ALA A 237 12.77 -17.14 -8.51
C ALA A 237 12.79 -16.68 -9.98
N GLY A 238 11.71 -16.94 -10.73
CA GLY A 238 11.55 -16.46 -12.10
C GLY A 238 11.55 -14.93 -12.18
N ALA A 239 10.81 -14.25 -11.29
CA ALA A 239 10.80 -12.79 -11.24
C ALA A 239 12.19 -12.21 -10.91
N LEU A 240 12.93 -12.83 -9.98
CA LEU A 240 14.30 -12.42 -9.66
C LEU A 240 15.25 -12.63 -10.85
N ALA A 241 15.15 -13.76 -11.54
CA ALA A 241 15.92 -14.04 -12.76
C ALA A 241 15.59 -13.05 -13.89
N ASP A 242 14.34 -12.57 -13.94
CA ASP A 242 13.89 -11.50 -14.82
C ASP A 242 14.31 -10.09 -14.34
N GLY A 243 15.28 -9.99 -13.43
CA GLY A 243 15.91 -8.73 -13.01
C GLY A 243 15.07 -7.86 -12.09
N ILE A 244 14.06 -8.42 -11.43
CA ILE A 244 13.42 -7.79 -10.28
C ILE A 244 14.35 -7.89 -9.07
N ALA A 245 14.50 -6.79 -8.33
CA ALA A 245 15.44 -6.73 -7.21
C ALA A 245 14.87 -7.31 -5.92
N LEU A 246 13.56 -7.20 -5.70
CA LEU A 246 12.91 -7.68 -4.47
C LEU A 246 11.47 -8.15 -4.71
N ILE A 247 11.06 -9.21 -4.00
CA ILE A 247 9.69 -9.72 -4.01
C ILE A 247 9.00 -9.35 -2.71
N GLY A 248 7.83 -8.71 -2.80
CA GLY A 248 7.01 -8.35 -1.66
C GLY A 248 5.98 -9.41 -1.31
N ILE A 249 5.96 -9.80 -0.03
CA ILE A 249 5.03 -10.77 0.54
C ILE A 249 4.27 -10.08 1.68
N GLY A 250 2.94 -10.06 1.59
CA GLY A 250 2.06 -9.43 2.59
C GLY A 250 1.11 -10.46 3.21
N ARG A 251 -0.09 -10.58 2.63
CA ARG A 251 -1.19 -11.44 3.12
C ARG A 251 -0.79 -12.84 3.61
N PRO A 252 0.10 -13.61 2.94
CA PRO A 252 0.53 -14.91 3.46
C PRO A 252 1.10 -14.86 4.88
N MET A 253 1.86 -13.81 5.21
CA MET A 253 2.49 -13.65 6.53
C MET A 253 1.48 -13.40 7.65
N CYS A 254 0.26 -12.98 7.33
CA CYS A 254 -0.81 -12.87 8.34
C CYS A 254 -1.31 -14.24 8.79
N ALA A 255 -1.20 -15.28 7.97
CA ALA A 255 -1.61 -16.65 8.33
C ALA A 255 -0.43 -17.50 8.79
N ASP A 256 0.76 -17.24 8.24
CA ASP A 256 1.95 -18.04 8.47
C ASP A 256 3.21 -17.15 8.40
N PRO A 257 3.62 -16.53 9.51
CA PRO A 257 4.80 -15.65 9.55
C PRO A 257 6.12 -16.41 9.35
N LEU A 258 6.11 -17.73 9.52
CA LEU A 258 7.30 -18.59 9.35
C LEU A 258 7.41 -19.17 7.93
N GLY A 259 6.37 -19.04 7.12
CA GLY A 259 6.32 -19.53 5.74
C GLY A 259 7.49 -19.07 4.87
N PRO A 260 7.88 -17.78 4.86
CA PRO A 260 9.03 -17.32 4.08
C PRO A 260 10.35 -18.03 4.44
N ALA A 261 10.60 -18.33 5.71
CA ALA A 261 11.81 -19.05 6.12
C ALA A 261 11.83 -20.48 5.57
N ARG A 262 10.69 -21.16 5.60
CA ARG A 262 10.51 -22.50 5.03
C ARG A 262 10.64 -22.52 3.51
N LEU A 263 10.09 -21.50 2.84
CA LEU A 263 10.21 -21.31 1.39
C LEU A 263 11.70 -21.13 0.99
N LEU A 264 12.45 -20.30 1.73
CA LEU A 264 13.88 -20.08 1.49
C LEU A 264 14.73 -21.32 1.79
N ALA A 265 14.36 -22.11 2.80
CA ALA A 265 15.01 -23.37 3.13
C ALA A 265 14.67 -24.51 2.14
N GLY A 266 13.72 -24.29 1.22
CA GLY A 266 13.24 -25.30 0.27
C GLY A 266 12.37 -26.39 0.91
N SER A 267 11.91 -26.22 2.15
CA SER A 267 11.00 -27.18 2.80
C SER A 267 9.56 -27.04 2.31
N ASP A 268 9.20 -25.85 1.84
CA ASP A 268 7.91 -25.55 1.23
C ASP A 268 8.14 -25.04 -0.19
N GLU A 269 7.31 -25.46 -1.15
CA GLU A 269 7.34 -24.92 -2.52
C GLU A 269 6.40 -23.72 -2.70
N MET A 270 5.47 -23.54 -1.77
CA MET A 270 4.40 -22.54 -1.87
C MET A 270 3.95 -22.05 -0.49
N LEU A 271 3.69 -20.75 -0.38
CA LEU A 271 3.08 -20.14 0.79
C LEU A 271 1.58 -20.42 0.88
N ALA A 272 1.08 -20.53 2.11
CA ALA A 272 -0.33 -20.76 2.39
C ALA A 272 -1.25 -19.71 1.72
N ARG A 273 -2.38 -20.19 1.20
CA ARG A 273 -3.40 -19.36 0.55
C ARG A 273 -4.70 -19.41 1.33
N ILE A 274 -4.73 -18.70 2.46
CA ILE A 274 -5.89 -18.68 3.34
C ILE A 274 -7.10 -17.98 2.69
N GLU A 275 -6.86 -17.08 1.74
CA GLU A 275 -7.90 -16.22 1.16
C GLU A 275 -9.02 -16.97 0.46
N ASP A 276 -8.71 -18.14 -0.09
CA ASP A 276 -9.69 -18.99 -0.77
C ASP A 276 -10.71 -19.59 0.23
N ARG A 277 -10.38 -19.58 1.54
CA ARG A 277 -11.25 -20.04 2.63
C ARG A 277 -11.95 -18.89 3.37
N LEU A 278 -11.45 -17.65 3.26
CA LEU A 278 -11.99 -16.52 4.00
C LEU A 278 -13.32 -16.02 3.39
N ARG A 279 -14.42 -16.29 4.09
CA ARG A 279 -15.77 -15.85 3.74
C ARG A 279 -16.64 -15.75 4.98
N ILE A 280 -17.65 -14.89 4.94
CA ILE A 280 -18.65 -14.78 6.03
C ILE A 280 -19.50 -16.06 6.10
N GLY A 281 -19.89 -16.60 4.95
CA GLY A 281 -20.67 -17.83 4.87
C GLY A 281 -20.72 -18.40 3.45
N PRO A 282 -21.36 -19.56 3.25
CA PRO A 282 -21.54 -20.18 1.94
C PRO A 282 -22.65 -19.50 1.11
N GLY A 283 -22.69 -19.79 -0.20
CA GLY A 283 -23.78 -19.40 -1.10
C GLY A 283 -24.02 -17.88 -1.17
N ILE A 284 -25.27 -17.47 -0.94
CA ILE A 284 -25.68 -16.06 -0.97
C ILE A 284 -25.01 -15.19 0.10
N PHE A 285 -24.38 -15.79 1.12
CA PHE A 285 -23.60 -15.10 2.15
C PHE A 285 -22.10 -15.02 1.82
N GLY A 286 -21.67 -15.61 0.70
CA GLY A 286 -20.28 -15.68 0.28
C GLY A 286 -19.85 -14.52 -0.63
N PRO A 287 -18.57 -14.52 -1.05
CA PRO A 287 -17.99 -13.47 -1.90
C PRO A 287 -18.57 -13.44 -3.32
N ALA A 288 -19.20 -14.53 -3.77
CA ALA A 288 -19.89 -14.62 -5.06
C ALA A 288 -21.39 -14.25 -4.97
N SER A 289 -21.84 -13.65 -3.85
CA SER A 289 -23.24 -13.28 -3.65
C SER A 289 -23.75 -12.36 -4.76
N PRO A 290 -24.97 -12.58 -5.30
CA PRO A 290 -25.60 -11.65 -6.23
C PRO A 290 -26.00 -10.33 -5.53
N LEU A 291 -26.04 -10.31 -4.19
CA LEU A 291 -26.38 -9.12 -3.41
C LEU A 291 -25.14 -8.24 -3.23
N ARG A 292 -25.10 -7.07 -3.88
CA ARG A 292 -23.97 -6.13 -3.83
C ARG A 292 -23.54 -5.76 -2.41
N MET A 293 -24.49 -5.61 -1.48
CA MET A 293 -24.20 -5.31 -0.08
C MET A 293 -23.47 -6.47 0.62
N VAL A 294 -23.85 -7.71 0.35
CA VAL A 294 -23.22 -8.90 0.94
C VAL A 294 -21.83 -9.13 0.36
N LYS A 295 -21.65 -8.92 -0.95
CA LYS A 295 -20.34 -8.94 -1.61
C LYS A 295 -19.40 -7.89 -1.00
N ALA A 296 -19.88 -6.66 -0.81
CA ALA A 296 -19.12 -5.59 -0.16
C ALA A 296 -18.79 -5.93 1.31
N LEU A 297 -19.76 -6.46 2.07
CA LEU A 297 -19.56 -6.85 3.47
C LEU A 297 -18.50 -7.96 3.60
N ASN A 298 -18.51 -8.97 2.71
CA ASN A 298 -17.47 -10.00 2.68
C ASN A 298 -16.07 -9.38 2.48
N GLY A 299 -15.91 -8.47 1.53
CA GLY A 299 -14.63 -7.79 1.29
C GLY A 299 -14.09 -7.07 2.53
N PHE A 300 -14.93 -6.27 3.20
CA PHE A 300 -14.53 -5.56 4.43
C PHE A 300 -14.32 -6.50 5.61
N ALA A 301 -15.14 -7.55 5.76
CA ALA A 301 -15.03 -8.48 6.88
C ALA A 301 -13.74 -9.31 6.81
N VAL A 302 -13.29 -9.67 5.61
CA VAL A 302 -12.00 -10.35 5.41
C VAL A 302 -10.82 -9.49 5.90
N MET A 303 -10.91 -8.16 5.79
CA MET A 303 -9.89 -7.27 6.36
C MET A 303 -9.79 -7.41 7.89
N SER A 304 -10.93 -7.53 8.58
CA SER A 304 -10.95 -7.73 10.03
C SER A 304 -10.24 -9.01 10.44
N TRP A 305 -10.32 -10.07 9.64
CA TRP A 305 -9.58 -11.31 9.89
C TRP A 305 -8.06 -11.07 9.91
N TYR A 306 -7.52 -10.34 8.92
CA TYR A 306 -6.09 -10.02 8.89
C TYR A 306 -5.68 -9.14 10.07
N TYR A 307 -6.49 -8.15 10.44
CA TYR A 307 -6.19 -7.27 11.58
C TYR A 307 -6.11 -8.07 12.88
N GLN A 308 -7.03 -9.01 13.09
CA GLN A 308 -6.99 -9.90 14.25
C GLN A 308 -5.72 -10.77 14.25
N GLN A 309 -5.28 -11.31 13.12
CA GLN A 309 -4.02 -12.07 13.08
C GLN A 309 -2.79 -11.21 13.41
N ILE A 310 -2.74 -9.99 12.89
CA ILE A 310 -1.66 -9.04 13.20
C ILE A 310 -1.65 -8.70 14.70
N ARG A 311 -2.83 -8.48 15.30
CA ARG A 311 -2.96 -8.22 16.75
C ARG A 311 -2.53 -9.43 17.58
N ARG A 312 -2.87 -10.65 17.18
CA ARG A 312 -2.41 -11.89 17.82
C ARG A 312 -0.89 -11.99 17.81
N MET A 313 -0.26 -11.78 16.64
CA MET A 313 1.20 -11.76 16.53
C MET A 313 1.82 -10.66 17.39
N GLY A 314 1.22 -9.47 17.43
CA GLY A 314 1.64 -8.38 18.31
C GLY A 314 1.51 -8.69 19.81
N ALA A 315 0.66 -9.65 20.18
CA ALA A 315 0.51 -10.16 21.54
C ALA A 315 1.37 -11.41 21.82
N GLY A 316 2.30 -11.77 20.91
CA GLY A 316 3.16 -12.95 21.04
C GLY A 316 2.47 -14.28 20.75
N GLN A 317 1.30 -14.26 20.11
CA GLN A 317 0.53 -15.46 19.74
C GLN A 317 0.70 -15.77 18.25
N MET A 318 0.71 -17.05 17.89
CA MET A 318 0.63 -17.46 16.49
C MET A 318 -0.75 -17.09 15.88
N PRO A 319 -0.81 -16.82 14.56
CA PRO A 319 -2.07 -16.66 13.86
C PRO A 319 -2.99 -17.86 14.06
N ASP A 320 -4.30 -17.59 14.07
CA ASP A 320 -5.36 -18.58 14.13
C ASP A 320 -6.03 -18.68 12.75
N ALA A 321 -5.54 -19.63 11.95
CA ALA A 321 -6.04 -19.90 10.60
C ALA A 321 -7.52 -20.34 10.58
N ASP A 322 -8.04 -20.84 11.71
CA ASP A 322 -9.39 -21.38 11.82
C ASP A 322 -10.40 -20.35 12.35
N GLN A 323 -9.93 -19.16 12.76
CA GLN A 323 -10.81 -18.07 13.16
C GLN A 323 -11.78 -17.71 12.02
N SER A 324 -13.08 -17.75 12.30
CA SER A 324 -14.07 -17.36 11.30
C SER A 324 -14.02 -15.86 10.98
N VAL A 325 -14.30 -15.50 9.73
CA VAL A 325 -14.35 -14.09 9.28
C VAL A 325 -15.39 -13.28 10.07
N LEU A 326 -16.56 -13.86 10.36
CA LEU A 326 -17.59 -13.21 11.16
C LEU A 326 -17.12 -12.98 12.60
N GLY A 327 -16.47 -13.99 13.21
CA GLY A 327 -15.90 -13.85 14.55
C GLY A 327 -14.83 -12.75 14.60
N ALA A 328 -13.95 -12.68 13.61
CA ALA A 328 -12.95 -11.63 13.50
C ALA A 328 -13.56 -10.23 13.32
N LEU A 329 -14.61 -10.10 12.50
CA LEU A 329 -15.34 -8.84 12.33
C LEU A 329 -15.95 -8.35 13.65
N ILE A 330 -16.59 -9.23 14.41
CA ILE A 330 -17.17 -8.88 15.72
C ILE A 330 -16.06 -8.46 16.69
N ALA A 331 -14.93 -9.17 16.72
CA ALA A 331 -13.79 -8.83 17.56
C ALA A 331 -13.18 -7.47 17.19
N GLU A 332 -13.04 -7.17 15.91
CA GLU A 332 -12.49 -5.88 15.45
C GLU A 332 -13.44 -4.72 15.81
N GLN A 333 -14.75 -4.88 15.60
CA GLN A 333 -15.72 -3.85 15.99
C GLN A 333 -15.71 -3.55 17.50
N ARG A 334 -15.51 -4.57 18.34
CA ARG A 334 -15.35 -4.38 19.79
C ARG A 334 -14.07 -3.61 20.10
N THR A 335 -12.98 -3.93 19.42
CA THR A 335 -11.69 -3.27 19.56
C THR A 335 -11.77 -1.80 19.15
N ASP A 336 -12.35 -1.51 17.99
CA ASP A 336 -12.53 -0.14 17.49
C ASP A 336 -13.40 0.70 18.44
N ARG A 337 -14.51 0.13 18.94
CA ARG A 337 -15.35 0.83 19.93
C ARG A 337 -14.61 1.15 21.22
N ALA A 338 -13.74 0.25 21.68
CA ALA A 338 -12.94 0.48 22.89
C ALA A 338 -11.86 1.55 22.68
N LEU A 339 -11.34 1.70 21.46
CA LEU A 339 -10.34 2.70 21.11
C LEU A 339 -10.95 4.08 20.84
N ILE A 340 -12.10 4.15 20.17
CA ILE A 340 -12.80 5.40 19.79
C ILE A 340 -13.67 5.93 20.93
N GLY A 341 -14.11 5.06 21.85
CA GLY A 341 -14.87 5.44 23.05
C GLY A 341 -14.03 5.99 24.20
N ARG A 342 -12.75 6.26 23.96
CA ARG A 342 -11.84 7.01 24.85
C ARG A 342 -11.53 8.35 24.22
#